data_AF-A0A1S1HV48-F1
#
_entry.id   AF-A0A1S1HV48-F1
#
_cell.length_a   1.000
_cell.length_b   1.000
_cell.length_c   1.000
_cell.angle_alpha   90.00
_cell.angle_beta   90.00
_cell.angle_gamma   90.00
#
_symmetry.space_group_name_H-M   'P 1'
#
loop_
_entity.id
_entity.type
_entity.pdbx_description
1 polymer ?
#
loop_
_entity_poly.entity_id
_entity_poly.type
_entity_poly.pdbx_seq_one_letter_code
_entity_poly.pdbx_strand_id
1 'polypeptide(L)'
;MDKIKHALQSQQQRQSQQEYYRQRRQNHLTQLYQEVSQWLTTSKTVETLTNHVSGPDRLLHLHYPNEHTLVLRFSPQWDKKSEKIKIALFIFDITTPKFRTQLQLLWEAKQQQWRITRLKRCVFRFRSFFYKRFFQKNELEQYLLDFFNRTGTIH
;
A
#
# COMPACT_ATOMS: atom_id res chain seq x y z
N MET A 1 20.33 39.53 16.99
CA MET A 1 19.12 39.31 16.15
C MET A 1 19.32 38.21 15.10
N ASP A 2 20.54 37.95 14.62
CA ASP A 2 20.77 37.05 13.47
C ASP A 2 20.47 35.58 13.74
N LYS A 3 20.69 35.10 14.97
CA LYS A 3 20.35 33.73 15.37
C LYS A 3 18.84 33.44 15.28
N ILE A 4 17.99 34.43 15.59
CA ILE A 4 16.52 34.29 15.52
C ILE A 4 16.08 34.28 14.05
N LYS A 5 16.65 35.16 13.21
CA LYS A 5 16.38 35.16 11.75
C LYS A 5 16.79 33.84 11.09
N HIS A 6 17.98 33.33 11.39
CA HIS A 6 18.44 32.03 10.88
C HIS A 6 17.60 30.86 11.41
N ALA A 7 17.17 30.88 12.67
CA ALA A 7 16.28 29.88 13.23
C ALA A 7 14.91 29.87 12.53
N LEU A 8 14.33 31.05 12.29
CA LEU A 8 13.05 31.21 11.59
C LEU A 8 13.15 30.78 10.12
N GLN A 9 14.21 31.17 9.41
CA GLN A 9 14.47 30.73 8.03
C GLN A 9 14.63 29.20 7.95
N SER A 10 15.38 28.61 8.88
CA SER A 10 15.55 27.16 8.97
C SER A 10 14.22 26.45 9.29
N GLN A 11 13.37 27.05 10.11
CA GLN A 11 12.05 26.52 10.46
C GLN A 11 11.09 26.56 9.27
N GLN A 12 11.05 27.68 8.54
CA GLN A 12 10.25 27.82 7.31
C GLN A 12 10.69 26.82 6.23
N GLN A 13 11.99 26.67 6.01
CA GLN A 13 12.53 25.68 5.05
C GLN A 13 12.16 24.24 5.43
N ARG A 14 12.20 23.91 6.73
CA ARG A 14 11.78 22.58 7.20
C ARG A 14 10.28 22.35 7.00
N GLN A 15 9.44 23.36 7.20
CA GLN A 15 8.00 23.26 6.98
C GLN A 15 7.68 23.03 5.50
N SER A 16 8.25 23.83 4.59
CA SER A 16 8.02 23.68 3.15
C SER A 16 8.51 22.33 2.62
N GLN A 17 9.66 21.86 3.10
CA GLN A 17 10.19 20.54 2.73
C GLN A 17 9.28 19.40 3.22
N GLN A 18 8.75 19.49 4.44
CA GLN A 18 7.81 18.49 4.96
C GLN A 18 6.50 18.46 4.17
N GLU A 19 5.99 19.62 3.76
CA GLU A 19 4.78 19.74 2.95
C GLU A 19 4.98 19.16 1.55
N TYR A 20 6.12 19.45 0.91
CA TYR A 20 6.51 18.82 -0.35
C TYR A 20 6.52 17.29 -0.26
N TYR A 21 7.12 16.72 0.78
CA TYR A 21 7.15 15.27 0.97
C TYR A 21 5.77 14.67 1.28
N ARG A 22 4.88 15.40 1.96
CA ARG A 22 3.48 14.99 2.17
C ARG A 22 2.73 14.94 0.86
N GLN A 23 2.81 15.98 0.04
CA GLN A 23 2.15 16.06 -1.26
C GLN A 23 2.65 14.95 -2.20
N ARG A 24 3.97 14.75 -2.32
CA ARG A 24 4.51 13.65 -3.15
C ARG A 24 4.00 12.29 -2.72
N ARG A 25 3.96 12.02 -1.41
CA ARG A 25 3.45 10.75 -0.89
C ARG A 25 1.97 10.55 -1.23
N GLN A 26 1.17 11.61 -1.12
CA GLN A 26 -0.23 11.57 -1.48
C GLN A 26 -0.40 11.27 -2.98
N ASN A 27 0.40 11.89 -3.84
CA ASN A 27 0.37 11.63 -5.29
C ASN A 27 0.72 10.17 -5.61
N HIS A 28 1.80 9.65 -5.01
CA HIS A 28 2.19 8.26 -5.21
C HIS A 28 1.18 7.26 -4.60
N LEU A 29 0.52 7.60 -3.49
CA LEU A 29 -0.59 6.82 -2.96
C LEU A 29 -1.75 6.73 -3.96
N THR A 30 -2.16 7.87 -4.51
CA THR A 30 -3.20 7.93 -5.55
C THR A 30 -2.80 7.12 -6.78
N GLN A 31 -1.55 7.26 -7.24
CA GLN A 31 -1.04 6.50 -8.39
C GLN A 31 -1.08 5.00 -8.16
N LEU A 32 -0.52 4.51 -7.05
CA LEU A 32 -0.54 3.08 -6.70
C LEU A 32 -1.97 2.56 -6.58
N TYR A 33 -2.83 3.32 -5.92
CA TYR A 33 -4.24 2.96 -5.76
C TYR A 33 -4.96 2.84 -7.10
N GLN A 34 -4.77 3.81 -8.01
CA GLN A 34 -5.36 3.79 -9.34
C GLN A 34 -4.82 2.62 -10.18
N GLU A 35 -3.50 2.38 -10.14
CA GLU A 35 -2.86 1.27 -10.85
C GLU A 35 -3.44 -0.08 -10.43
N VAL A 36 -3.57 -0.32 -9.11
CA VAL A 36 -4.14 -1.57 -8.59
C VAL A 36 -5.65 -1.63 -8.84
N SER A 37 -6.38 -0.53 -8.67
CA SER A 37 -7.83 -0.46 -8.92
C SER A 37 -8.16 -0.79 -10.37
N GLN A 38 -7.50 -0.13 -11.33
CA GLN A 38 -7.70 -0.35 -12.76
C GLN A 38 -7.44 -1.80 -13.14
N TRP A 39 -6.37 -2.39 -12.60
CA TRP A 39 -6.04 -3.78 -12.86
C TRP A 39 -7.11 -4.73 -12.29
N LEU A 40 -7.56 -4.53 -11.04
CA LEU A 40 -8.59 -5.37 -10.44
C LEU A 40 -9.95 -5.25 -11.15
N THR A 41 -10.31 -4.07 -11.66
CA THR A 41 -11.52 -3.89 -12.49
C THR A 41 -11.50 -4.74 -13.76
N THR A 42 -10.32 -4.99 -14.34
CA THR A 42 -10.18 -5.84 -15.53
C THR A 42 -10.14 -7.35 -15.22
N SER A 43 -10.11 -7.72 -13.94
CA SER A 43 -10.05 -9.12 -13.52
C SER A 43 -11.44 -9.75 -13.51
N LYS A 44 -11.62 -10.89 -14.19
CA LYS A 44 -12.88 -11.64 -14.21
C LYS A 44 -13.24 -12.30 -12.86
N THR A 45 -12.32 -12.30 -11.90
CA THR A 45 -12.49 -12.96 -10.60
C THR A 45 -13.22 -12.10 -9.56
N VAL A 46 -13.32 -10.79 -9.76
CA VAL A 46 -13.97 -9.86 -8.83
C VAL A 46 -15.34 -9.47 -9.41
N GLU A 47 -16.42 -9.73 -8.70
CA GLU A 47 -17.77 -9.37 -9.18
C GLU A 47 -18.03 -7.87 -9.05
N THR A 48 -17.63 -7.29 -7.92
CA THR A 48 -17.80 -5.86 -7.66
C THR A 48 -16.57 -5.30 -6.96
N LEU A 49 -16.07 -4.17 -7.47
CA LEU A 49 -14.98 -3.39 -6.88
C LEU A 49 -15.54 -2.09 -6.31
N THR A 50 -15.48 -1.92 -4.99
CA THR A 50 -15.94 -0.69 -4.33
C THR A 50 -14.76 0.12 -3.80
N ASN A 51 -14.74 1.40 -4.14
CA ASN A 51 -13.69 2.35 -3.76
C ASN A 51 -14.10 3.10 -2.49
N HIS A 52 -13.25 3.10 -1.46
CA HIS A 52 -13.49 3.84 -0.23
C HIS A 52 -12.27 4.68 0.20
N VAL A 53 -12.56 5.82 0.82
CA VAL A 53 -11.56 6.70 1.43
C VAL A 53 -11.78 6.70 2.94
N SER A 54 -10.73 6.44 3.72
CA SER A 54 -10.79 6.47 5.19
C SER A 54 -9.63 7.27 5.74
N GLY A 55 -9.87 8.56 6.04
CA GLY A 55 -8.81 9.49 6.41
C GLY A 55 -7.70 9.56 5.33
N PRO A 56 -6.42 9.39 5.70
CA PRO A 56 -5.32 9.40 4.73
C PRO A 56 -5.21 8.12 3.91
N ASP A 57 -5.96 7.08 4.26
CA ASP A 57 -5.88 5.77 3.62
C ASP A 57 -6.84 5.69 2.43
N ARG A 58 -6.54 4.74 1.54
CA ARG A 58 -7.41 4.35 0.42
C ARG A 58 -7.72 2.87 0.53
N LEU A 59 -8.96 2.49 0.28
CA LEU A 59 -9.44 1.13 0.45
C LEU A 59 -10.11 0.65 -0.84
N LEU A 60 -9.77 -0.56 -1.26
CA LEU A 60 -10.48 -1.30 -2.30
C LEU A 60 -11.19 -2.48 -1.66
N HIS A 61 -12.51 -2.54 -1.81
CA HIS A 61 -13.30 -3.70 -1.41
C HIS A 61 -13.54 -4.56 -2.64
N LEU A 62 -13.14 -5.82 -2.55
CA LEU A 62 -13.32 -6.83 -3.58
C LEU A 62 -14.40 -7.78 -3.11
N HIS A 63 -15.57 -7.67 -3.74
CA HIS A 63 -16.69 -8.57 -3.50
C HIS A 63 -16.56 -9.79 -4.42
N TYR A 64 -16.59 -10.98 -3.81
CA TYR A 64 -16.53 -12.25 -4.50
C TYR A 64 -17.90 -12.97 -4.46
N PRO A 65 -18.17 -13.89 -5.40
CA PRO A 65 -19.47 -14.57 -5.54
C PRO A 65 -19.96 -15.32 -4.28
N ASN A 66 -19.06 -15.67 -3.37
CA ASN A 66 -19.35 -16.47 -2.17
C ASN A 66 -19.28 -15.63 -0.87
N GLU A 67 -19.88 -14.44 -0.86
CA GLU A 67 -20.04 -13.49 0.27
C GLU A 67 -18.77 -12.88 0.90
N HIS A 68 -17.59 -13.41 0.63
CA HIS A 68 -16.35 -12.86 1.15
C HIS A 68 -16.03 -11.50 0.50
N THR A 69 -15.85 -10.48 1.34
CA THR A 69 -15.35 -9.17 0.91
C THR A 69 -13.92 -9.00 1.39
N LEU A 70 -12.97 -8.99 0.45
CA LEU A 70 -11.59 -8.68 0.77
C LEU A 70 -11.37 -7.17 0.70
N VAL A 71 -10.66 -6.63 1.69
CA VAL A 71 -10.24 -5.24 1.75
C VAL A 71 -8.73 -5.13 1.49
N LEU A 72 -8.35 -4.34 0.50
CA LEU A 72 -6.99 -3.85 0.29
C LEU A 72 -6.93 -2.42 0.82
N ARG A 73 -6.26 -2.21 1.95
CA ARG A 73 -6.06 -0.90 2.57
C ARG A 73 -4.64 -0.41 2.32
N PHE A 74 -4.52 0.68 1.56
CA PHE A 74 -3.29 1.39 1.27
C PHE A 74 -3.13 2.55 2.26
N SER A 75 -2.14 2.44 3.14
CA SER A 75 -1.89 3.42 4.20
C SER A 75 -0.53 4.10 4.04
N PRO A 76 -0.46 5.41 3.81
CA PRO A 76 0.80 6.13 3.72
C PRO A 76 1.54 6.06 5.07
N GLN A 77 2.81 5.65 5.05
CA GLN A 77 3.61 5.50 6.27
C GLN A 77 4.51 6.71 6.49
N TRP A 78 4.67 7.15 7.74
CA TRP A 78 5.60 8.21 8.10
C TRP A 78 6.93 7.62 8.56
N ASP A 79 7.97 7.79 7.76
CA ASP A 79 9.35 7.45 8.15
C ASP A 79 10.18 8.73 8.24
N LYS A 80 10.56 9.10 9.47
CA LYS A 80 11.33 10.31 9.77
C LYS A 80 12.79 10.24 9.28
N LYS A 81 13.32 9.04 9.00
CA LYS A 81 14.75 8.84 8.76
C LYS A 81 15.10 8.63 7.30
N SER A 82 14.20 8.00 6.54
CA SER A 82 14.58 7.47 5.23
C SER A 82 14.33 8.37 4.03
N GLU A 83 13.65 9.53 4.21
CA GLU A 83 13.21 10.44 3.12
C GLU A 83 12.58 9.74 1.91
N LYS A 84 12.01 8.57 2.17
CA LYS A 84 11.53 7.63 1.17
C LYS A 84 10.03 7.51 1.28
N ILE A 85 9.39 7.36 0.11
CA ILE A 85 7.94 7.28 0.00
C ILE A 85 7.51 5.85 0.25
N LYS A 86 6.91 5.61 1.42
CA LYS A 86 6.51 4.29 1.89
C LYS A 86 4.99 4.21 2.04
N ILE A 87 4.41 3.11 1.58
CA ILE A 87 3.00 2.78 1.73
C ILE A 87 2.91 1.39 2.34
N ALA A 88 2.12 1.24 3.40
CA ALA A 88 1.76 -0.08 3.92
C ALA A 88 0.50 -0.56 3.19
N LEU A 89 0.54 -1.76 2.63
CA LEU A 89 -0.62 -2.43 2.08
C LEU A 89 -1.08 -3.51 3.06
N PHE A 90 -2.30 -3.36 3.56
CA PHE A 90 -2.97 -4.34 4.39
C PHE A 90 -4.00 -5.09 3.56
N ILE A 91 -4.02 -6.42 3.71
CA ILE A 91 -4.91 -7.32 2.99
C ILE A 91 -5.63 -8.17 4.03
N PHE A 92 -6.97 -8.11 4.07
CA PHE A 92 -7.78 -8.84 5.04
C PHE A 92 -9.23 -9.02 4.57
N ASP A 93 -9.90 -10.03 5.10
CA ASP A 93 -11.35 -10.20 4.96
C ASP A 93 -12.09 -9.26 5.93
N ILE A 94 -13.18 -8.64 5.46
CA ILE A 94 -14.00 -7.71 6.26
C ILE A 94 -14.58 -8.35 7.53
N THR A 95 -14.87 -9.65 7.49
CA THR A 95 -15.42 -10.42 8.63
C THR A 95 -14.36 -10.73 9.68
N THR A 96 -13.08 -10.80 9.27
CA THR A 96 -11.97 -11.13 10.16
C THR A 96 -10.77 -10.15 10.06
N PRO A 97 -10.95 -8.85 10.31
CA PRO A 97 -9.94 -7.82 10.05
C PRO A 97 -8.70 -7.90 10.97
N LYS A 98 -8.81 -8.63 12.10
CA LYS A 98 -7.69 -8.94 12.99
C LYS A 98 -6.64 -9.83 12.30
N PHE A 99 -7.08 -10.69 11.38
CA PHE A 99 -6.24 -11.59 10.60
C PHE A 99 -5.87 -10.93 9.27
N ARG A 100 -4.78 -10.17 9.28
CA ARG A 100 -4.34 -9.38 8.12
C ARG A 100 -2.92 -9.68 7.71
N THR A 101 -2.70 -9.64 6.41
CA THR A 101 -1.36 -9.61 5.82
C THR A 101 -0.92 -8.16 5.63
N GLN A 102 0.34 -7.86 5.97
CA GLN A 102 0.89 -6.51 5.84
C GLN A 102 2.18 -6.50 5.02
N LEU A 103 2.13 -5.82 3.87
CA LEU A 103 3.26 -5.54 2.99
C LEU A 103 3.74 -4.10 3.17
N GLN A 104 5.04 -3.89 3.07
CA GLN A 104 5.65 -2.56 3.05
C GLN A 104 6.17 -2.25 1.67
N LEU A 105 5.51 -1.31 1.00
CA LEU A 105 5.82 -0.85 -0.35
C LEU A 105 6.67 0.41 -0.28
N LEU A 106 7.63 0.50 -1.18
CA LEU A 106 8.56 1.62 -1.32
C LEU A 106 8.60 2.03 -2.78
N TRP A 107 8.46 3.33 -3.06
CA TRP A 107 8.70 3.86 -4.39
C TRP A 107 10.22 3.99 -4.63
N GLU A 108 10.72 3.33 -5.67
CA GLU A 108 12.12 3.44 -6.08
C GLU A 108 12.24 4.41 -7.27
N ALA A 109 12.64 5.65 -6.99
CA ALA A 109 12.66 6.73 -7.96
C ALA A 109 13.57 6.45 -9.18
N LYS A 110 14.68 5.71 -9.01
CA LYS A 110 15.59 5.39 -10.13
C LYS A 110 14.94 4.48 -11.18
N GLN A 111 14.07 3.58 -10.74
CA GLN A 111 13.40 2.61 -11.61
C GLN A 111 11.96 2.99 -11.93
N GLN A 112 11.42 4.04 -11.27
CA GLN A 112 10.03 4.46 -11.38
C GLN A 112 9.06 3.31 -11.12
N GLN A 113 9.35 2.51 -10.09
CA GLN A 113 8.60 1.29 -9.76
C GLN A 113 8.41 1.13 -8.25
N TRP A 114 7.34 0.41 -7.89
CA TRP A 114 7.08 -0.03 -6.53
C TRP A 114 7.89 -1.28 -6.18
N ARG A 115 8.47 -1.28 -4.98
CA ARG A 115 9.21 -2.40 -4.42
C ARG A 115 8.62 -2.85 -3.09
N ILE A 116 8.40 -4.15 -2.92
CA ILE A 116 8.16 -4.71 -1.58
C ILE A 116 9.48 -4.73 -0.85
N THR A 117 9.53 -4.03 0.26
CA THR A 117 10.70 -4.01 1.12
C THR A 117 10.60 -4.99 2.27
N ARG A 118 9.37 -5.33 2.71
CA ARG A 118 9.15 -6.20 3.86
C ARG A 118 7.73 -6.78 3.88
N LEU A 119 7.61 -8.02 4.37
CA LEU A 119 6.37 -8.63 4.87
C LEU A 119 6.44 -8.63 6.41
N LYS A 120 5.51 -7.96 7.10
CA LYS A 120 5.58 -7.79 8.57
C LYS A 120 4.72 -8.78 9.34
N ARG A 121 3.55 -9.10 8.83
CA ARG A 121 2.60 -10.05 9.42
C ARG A 121 1.97 -10.81 8.29
N CYS A 122 1.89 -12.12 8.45
CA CYS A 122 1.16 -12.97 7.55
C CYS A 122 0.45 -14.04 8.36
N VAL A 123 -0.83 -14.24 8.04
CA VAL A 123 -1.66 -15.30 8.64
C VAL A 123 -1.46 -16.63 7.92
N PHE A 124 -0.86 -16.60 6.72
CA PHE A 124 -0.63 -17.79 5.90
C PHE A 124 0.85 -18.20 5.91
N ARG A 125 1.10 -19.52 5.90
CA ARG A 125 2.44 -20.08 5.65
C ARG A 125 2.84 -19.76 4.20
N PHE A 126 3.36 -18.57 3.96
CA PHE A 126 4.14 -18.31 2.75
C PHE A 126 5.45 -19.07 2.87
N ARG A 127 5.78 -19.89 1.87
CA ARG A 127 7.19 -20.23 1.67
C ARG A 127 7.92 -18.92 1.41
N SER A 128 8.94 -18.69 2.20
CA SER A 128 9.94 -17.63 2.33
C SER A 128 10.40 -16.89 1.05
N PHE A 129 9.53 -16.46 0.14
CA PHE A 129 9.94 -15.88 -1.15
C PHE A 129 9.92 -14.35 -1.22
N PHE A 130 9.51 -13.65 -0.15
CA PHE A 130 9.49 -12.18 -0.13
C PHE A 130 10.80 -11.57 0.39
N TYR A 131 11.88 -11.74 -0.38
CA TYR A 131 13.06 -10.90 -0.26
C TYR A 131 13.06 -9.85 -1.37
N LYS A 132 12.89 -8.56 -0.98
CA LYS A 132 13.19 -7.35 -1.79
C LYS A 132 12.90 -7.45 -3.30
N ARG A 133 11.69 -7.84 -3.69
CA ARG A 133 11.29 -7.86 -5.11
C ARG A 133 10.59 -6.57 -5.52
N PHE A 134 10.92 -6.08 -6.70
CA PHE A 134 10.08 -5.12 -7.42
C PHE A 134 8.78 -5.81 -7.76
N PHE A 135 7.66 -5.09 -7.71
CA PHE A 135 6.44 -5.65 -8.25
C PHE A 135 6.39 -5.35 -9.74
N GLN A 136 6.51 -6.40 -10.55
CA GLN A 136 5.87 -6.39 -11.86
C GLN A 136 4.40 -6.72 -11.67
N LYS A 137 3.52 -6.14 -12.51
CA LYS A 137 2.06 -6.36 -12.49
C LYS A 137 1.70 -7.84 -12.25
N ASN A 138 2.31 -8.74 -13.02
CA ASN A 138 2.02 -10.17 -13.00
C ASN A 138 2.40 -10.86 -11.67
N GLU A 139 3.40 -10.35 -10.93
CA GLU A 139 3.82 -10.95 -9.66
C GLU A 139 2.88 -10.57 -8.50
N LEU A 140 2.39 -9.33 -8.48
CA LEU A 140 1.34 -8.93 -7.53
C LEU A 140 0.02 -9.65 -7.86
N GLU A 141 -0.25 -9.86 -9.14
CA GLU A 141 -1.41 -10.62 -9.64
C GLU A 141 -1.42 -12.05 -9.16
N GLN A 142 -0.35 -12.78 -9.46
CA GLN A 142 -0.23 -14.15 -9.01
C GLN A 142 -0.26 -14.22 -7.48
N TYR A 143 0.35 -13.26 -6.79
CA TYR A 143 0.33 -13.22 -5.33
C TYR A 143 -1.07 -13.01 -4.76
N LEU A 144 -1.84 -12.06 -5.29
CA LEU A 144 -3.20 -11.80 -4.84
C LEU A 144 -4.09 -13.00 -5.17
N LEU A 145 -4.00 -13.55 -6.39
CA LEU A 145 -4.73 -14.75 -6.79
C LEU A 145 -4.38 -15.98 -5.93
N ASP A 146 -3.11 -16.20 -5.63
CA ASP A 146 -2.65 -17.28 -4.75
C ASP A 146 -3.15 -17.07 -3.31
N PHE A 147 -3.19 -15.82 -2.84
CA PHE A 147 -3.80 -15.46 -1.57
C PHE A 147 -5.29 -15.81 -1.57
N PHE A 148 -6.01 -15.44 -2.63
CA PHE A 148 -7.46 -15.68 -2.79
C PHE A 148 -7.84 -17.14 -2.87
N ASN A 149 -7.15 -17.91 -3.72
CA ASN A 149 -7.40 -19.33 -3.92
C ASN A 149 -7.15 -20.13 -2.62
N ARG A 150 -6.25 -19.66 -1.77
CA ARG A 150 -5.96 -20.27 -0.46
C ARG A 150 -6.89 -19.81 0.65
N THR A 151 -7.39 -18.57 0.62
CA THR A 151 -8.43 -18.11 1.56
C THR A 151 -9.78 -18.76 1.28
N GLY A 152 -10.12 -19.03 0.01
CA GLY A 152 -11.36 -19.70 -0.38
C GLY A 152 -11.38 -21.22 -0.14
N THR A 153 -10.27 -21.81 0.34
CA THR A 153 -10.15 -23.27 0.60
C THR A 153 -9.97 -23.61 2.08
N ILE A 154 -9.98 -22.62 2.98
CA ILE A 154 -9.97 -22.88 4.42
C ILE A 154 -11.41 -22.96 4.90
N HIS A 155 -11.97 -24.17 4.79
CA HIS A 155 -13.10 -24.63 5.57
C HIS A 155 -12.67 -24.95 7.01
#